data_AF-A0A1B3XU29-F1
#
_entry.id   AF-A0A1B3XU29-F1
#
_cell.length_a   1.000
_cell.length_b   1.000
_cell.length_c   1.000
_cell.angle_alpha   90.00
_cell.angle_beta   90.00
_cell.angle_gamma   90.00
#
_symmetry.space_group_name_H-M   'P 1'
#
loop_
_entity.id
_entity.type
_entity.pdbx_description
1 polymer ?
#
loop_
_entity_poly.entity_id
_entity_poly.type
_entity_poly.pdbx_seq_one_letter_code
_entity_poly.pdbx_strand_id
1 'polypeptide(L)'
;MNRTIDFWGWFLEEMGYEPYQEWESGKSWRLAEMYIVFVQAKDKYLDVPYHRGRVGLNHLAFHASSRLQVDELTTKLRNRGVSVLYADKHPFAGGEGHYAVYFEDPDRMKVELVAP
;
A
#
# COMPACT_ATOMS: atom_id res chain seq x y z
N MET A 1 -14.15 5.07 -0.76
CA MET A 1 -13.21 6.01 -1.40
C MET A 1 -12.37 6.82 -0.41
N ASN A 2 -12.95 7.66 0.47
CA ASN A 2 -12.15 8.59 1.31
C ASN A 2 -11.04 7.93 2.14
N ARG A 3 -11.30 6.75 2.73
CA ARG A 3 -10.29 5.97 3.46
C ARG A 3 -9.12 5.54 2.57
N THR A 4 -9.43 5.09 1.35
CA THR A 4 -8.46 4.70 0.33
C THR A 4 -7.62 5.90 -0.09
N ILE A 5 -8.24 7.06 -0.37
CA ILE A 5 -7.52 8.29 -0.74
C ILE A 5 -6.61 8.79 0.38
N ASP A 6 -7.08 8.81 1.63
CA ASP A 6 -6.26 9.24 2.79
C ASP A 6 -5.03 8.34 2.96
N PHE A 7 -5.22 7.03 2.93
CA PHE A 7 -4.13 6.07 3.08
C PHE A 7 -3.14 6.09 1.92
N TRP A 8 -3.65 5.94 0.68
CA TRP A 8 -2.81 5.86 -0.50
C TRP A 8 -2.20 7.20 -0.87
N GLY A 9 -2.85 8.32 -0.59
CA GLY A 9 -2.25 9.64 -0.73
C GLY A 9 -1.02 9.79 0.16
N TRP A 10 -1.17 9.52 1.45
CA TRP A 10 -0.03 9.53 2.39
C TRP A 10 1.10 8.59 1.95
N PHE A 11 0.78 7.33 1.63
CA PHE A 11 1.80 6.34 1.31
C PHE A 11 2.49 6.62 -0.03
N LEU A 12 1.74 6.96 -1.09
CA LEU A 12 2.31 7.17 -2.42
C LEU A 12 3.14 8.46 -2.48
N GLU A 13 2.72 9.51 -1.77
CA GLU A 13 3.51 10.75 -1.67
C GLU A 13 4.82 10.53 -0.90
N GLU A 14 4.83 9.68 0.15
CA GLU A 14 6.07 9.23 0.80
C GLU A 14 7.00 8.46 -0.15
N MET A 15 6.44 7.78 -1.17
CA MET A 15 7.18 7.09 -2.23
C MET A 15 7.54 8.01 -3.41
N GLY A 16 7.23 9.31 -3.33
CA GLY A 16 7.54 10.31 -4.34
C GLY A 16 6.55 10.41 -5.50
N TYR A 17 5.40 9.74 -5.41
CA TYR A 17 4.33 9.96 -6.39
C TYR A 17 3.63 11.30 -6.12
N GLU A 18 3.15 11.93 -7.18
CA GLU A 18 2.37 13.16 -7.11
C GLU A 18 0.90 12.90 -7.49
N PRO A 19 -0.08 13.57 -6.86
CA PRO A 19 -1.46 13.55 -7.33
C PRO A 19 -1.55 13.96 -8.81
N TYR A 20 -2.31 13.21 -9.62
CA TYR A 20 -2.40 13.43 -11.06
C TYR A 20 -3.80 13.83 -11.53
N GLN A 21 -4.80 12.96 -11.39
CA GLN A 21 -6.19 13.26 -11.77
C GLN A 21 -7.13 12.96 -10.60
N GLU A 22 -8.20 13.74 -10.49
CA GLU A 22 -9.24 13.57 -9.48
C GLU A 22 -10.61 13.83 -10.09
N TRP A 23 -11.57 12.96 -9.79
CA TRP A 23 -12.95 13.05 -10.22
C TRP A 23 -13.87 12.44 -9.15
N GLU A 24 -15.19 12.58 -9.31
CA GLU A 24 -16.19 12.20 -8.30
C GLU A 24 -16.02 10.78 -7.74
N SER A 25 -15.60 9.83 -8.60
CA SER A 25 -15.50 8.41 -8.24
C SER A 25 -14.07 7.88 -8.22
N GLY A 26 -13.04 8.73 -8.29
CA GLY A 26 -11.68 8.22 -8.30
C GLY A 26 -10.58 9.28 -8.28
N LYS A 27 -9.37 8.79 -8.03
CA LYS A 27 -8.16 9.60 -7.94
C LYS A 27 -6.97 8.80 -8.41
N SER A 28 -6.00 9.47 -9.03
CA SER A 28 -4.76 8.86 -9.49
C SER A 28 -3.53 9.61 -8.99
N TRP A 29 -2.44 8.86 -8.89
CA TRP A 29 -1.11 9.35 -8.55
C TRP A 29 -0.13 8.89 -9.63
N ARG A 30 0.91 9.69 -9.88
CA ARG A 30 1.93 9.45 -10.90
C ARG A 30 3.34 9.49 -10.33
N LEU A 31 4.20 8.58 -10.79
CA LEU A 31 5.65 8.67 -10.68
C LEU A 31 6.26 8.39 -12.06
N ALA A 32 6.88 9.40 -12.68
CA ALA A 32 7.35 9.34 -14.07
C ALA A 32 6.24 8.82 -15.02
N GLU A 33 6.46 7.72 -15.73
CA GLU A 33 5.49 7.15 -16.68
C GLU A 33 4.49 6.17 -16.02
N MET A 34 4.60 5.92 -14.72
CA MET A 34 3.73 5.00 -13.99
C MET A 34 2.62 5.74 -13.26
N TYR A 35 1.39 5.19 -13.34
CA TYR A 35 0.22 5.71 -12.64
C TYR A 35 -0.44 4.61 -11.81
N ILE A 36 -0.93 4.99 -10.64
CA ILE A 36 -1.81 4.16 -9.82
C ILE A 36 -3.14 4.87 -9.70
N VAL A 37 -4.23 4.16 -10.00
CA VAL A 37 -5.58 4.73 -10.08
C VAL A 37 -6.51 3.96 -9.13
N PHE A 38 -7.19 4.70 -8.25
CA PHE A 38 -8.22 4.14 -7.37
C PHE A 38 -9.59 4.63 -7.83
N VAL A 39 -10.54 3.71 -8.00
CA VAL A 39 -11.91 3.98 -8.44
C VAL A 39 -12.90 3.32 -7.50
N GLN A 40 -13.99 4.03 -7.18
CA GLN A 40 -15.02 3.54 -6.27
C GLN A 40 -15.74 2.37 -6.94
N ALA A 41 -15.67 1.19 -6.33
CA ALA A 41 -16.43 0.03 -6.76
C ALA A 41 -17.93 0.37 -6.72
N LYS A 42 -18.64 0.03 -7.81
CA LYS A 42 -20.09 0.21 -7.94
C LYS A 42 -20.84 -0.81 -7.09
N ASP A 43 -21.98 -0.44 -6.55
CA ASP A 43 -22.77 -1.27 -5.62
C ASP A 43 -23.04 -2.69 -6.11
N LYS A 44 -23.28 -2.86 -7.41
CA LYS A 44 -23.51 -4.17 -8.04
C LYS A 44 -22.31 -5.14 -7.99
N TYR A 45 -21.14 -4.69 -7.54
CA TYR A 45 -19.92 -5.49 -7.38
C TYR A 45 -19.45 -5.57 -5.92
N LEU A 46 -20.27 -5.08 -4.97
CA LEU A 46 -19.93 -5.08 -3.53
C LEU A 46 -20.50 -6.29 -2.76
N ASP A 47 -21.21 -7.18 -3.45
CA ASP A 47 -21.77 -8.40 -2.88
C ASP A 47 -20.71 -9.34 -2.30
N VAL A 48 -19.53 -9.35 -2.91
CA VAL A 48 -18.39 -10.17 -2.49
C VAL A 48 -17.19 -9.25 -2.16
N PRO A 49 -16.84 -9.07 -0.86
CA PRO A 49 -15.70 -8.24 -0.47
C PRO A 49 -14.38 -8.75 -1.04
N TYR A 50 -13.43 -7.83 -1.29
CA TYR A 50 -12.07 -8.19 -1.68
C TYR A 50 -11.42 -9.09 -0.61
N HIS A 51 -10.71 -10.11 -1.08
CA HIS A 51 -9.88 -10.95 -0.24
C HIS A 51 -8.66 -11.38 -1.05
N ARG A 52 -7.46 -10.93 -0.64
CA ARG A 52 -6.18 -11.19 -1.34
C ARG A 52 -5.83 -12.67 -1.58
N GLY A 53 -6.52 -13.58 -0.90
CA GLY A 53 -6.40 -15.04 -1.11
C GLY A 53 -7.25 -15.59 -2.26
N ARG A 54 -8.11 -14.77 -2.89
CA ARG A 54 -8.87 -15.14 -4.09
C ARG A 54 -8.07 -14.82 -5.35
N VAL A 55 -8.50 -15.37 -6.49
CA VAL A 55 -7.95 -15.01 -7.81
C VAL A 55 -8.04 -13.50 -8.01
N GLY A 56 -6.94 -12.90 -8.47
CA GLY A 56 -6.80 -11.46 -8.66
C GLY A 56 -5.53 -10.92 -7.99
N LEU A 57 -5.56 -9.64 -7.63
CA LEU A 57 -4.43 -8.96 -7.02
C LEU A 57 -4.23 -9.43 -5.58
N ASN A 58 -3.01 -9.82 -5.21
CA ASN A 58 -2.65 -10.20 -3.85
C ASN A 58 -1.96 -9.05 -3.10
N HIS A 59 -0.97 -8.42 -3.74
CA HIS A 59 -0.21 -7.31 -3.17
C HIS A 59 0.50 -6.47 -4.23
N LEU A 60 0.92 -5.28 -3.81
CA LEU A 60 1.86 -4.42 -4.52
C LEU A 60 3.11 -4.23 -3.65
N ALA A 61 4.28 -4.28 -4.28
CA ALA A 61 5.56 -4.04 -3.63
C ALA A 61 6.23 -2.78 -4.21
N PHE A 62 6.86 -1.99 -3.35
CA PHE A 62 7.52 -0.74 -3.67
C PHE A 62 8.97 -0.81 -3.20
N HIS A 63 9.86 -0.14 -3.93
CA HIS A 63 11.27 -0.03 -3.54
C HIS A 63 11.45 1.12 -2.55
N ALA A 64 12.13 0.82 -1.44
CA ALA A 64 12.72 1.82 -0.58
C ALA A 64 14.10 2.22 -1.12
N SER A 65 14.55 3.41 -0.77
CA SER A 65 15.91 3.89 -0.98
C SER A 65 16.91 3.27 -0.01
N SER A 66 16.45 2.76 1.14
CA SER A 66 17.29 2.20 2.20
C SER A 66 16.49 1.38 3.22
N ARG A 67 17.21 0.59 4.05
CA ARG A 67 16.62 -0.06 5.24
C ARG A 67 16.07 0.96 6.26
N LEU A 68 16.72 2.11 6.38
CA LEU A 68 16.25 3.19 7.27
C LEU A 68 14.86 3.68 6.86
N GLN A 69 14.59 3.85 5.56
CA GLN A 69 13.25 4.24 5.09
C GLN A 69 12.19 3.18 5.44
N VAL A 70 12.54 1.89 5.39
CA VAL A 70 11.64 0.80 5.84
C VAL A 70 11.33 0.94 7.32
N ASP A 71 12.32 1.23 8.16
CA ASP A 71 12.14 1.39 9.61
C ASP A 71 11.31 2.65 9.96
N GLU A 72 11.57 3.76 9.27
CA GLU A 72 10.82 5.00 9.41
C GLU A 72 9.35 4.82 9.00
N LEU A 73 9.11 4.20 7.83
CA LEU A 73 7.75 3.92 7.38
C LEU A 73 7.04 2.97 8.35
N THR A 74 7.72 1.94 8.85
CA THR A 74 7.16 1.02 9.86
C THR A 74 6.69 1.77 11.10
N THR A 75 7.47 2.74 11.56
CA THR A 75 7.10 3.58 12.71
C THR A 75 5.88 4.45 12.38
N LYS A 76 5.86 5.08 11.20
CA LYS A 76 4.70 5.88 10.73
C LYS A 76 3.43 5.02 10.63
N LEU A 77 3.52 3.80 10.09
CA LEU A 77 2.41 2.85 9.99
C LEU A 77 1.81 2.54 11.37
N ARG A 78 2.66 2.20 12.35
CA ARG A 78 2.23 1.92 13.73
C ARG A 78 1.55 3.12 14.38
N ASN A 79 2.12 4.32 14.21
CA ASN A 79 1.53 5.55 14.75
C ASN A 79 0.17 5.88 14.11
N ARG A 80 -0.05 5.51 12.85
CA ARG A 80 -1.35 5.64 12.16
C ARG A 80 -2.32 4.50 12.50
N GLY A 81 -1.93 3.52 13.31
CA GLY A 81 -2.75 2.36 13.64
C GLY A 81 -2.93 1.37 12.48
N VAL A 82 -2.05 1.40 11.47
CA VAL A 82 -2.07 0.47 10.34
C VAL A 82 -1.53 -0.89 10.78
N SER A 83 -2.19 -1.96 10.34
CA SER A 83 -1.78 -3.33 10.65
C SER A 83 -0.50 -3.69 9.90
N VAL A 84 0.61 -3.86 10.64
CA VAL A 84 1.85 -4.46 10.14
C VAL A 84 1.72 -5.97 10.23
N LEU A 85 1.89 -6.64 9.09
CA LEU A 85 1.78 -8.09 8.94
C LEU A 85 3.08 -8.78 9.36
N TYR A 86 2.96 -10.02 9.83
CA TYR A 86 4.10 -10.88 10.19
C TYR A 86 5.06 -10.22 11.20
N ALA A 87 4.50 -9.55 12.20
CA ALA A 87 5.26 -8.79 13.19
C ALA A 87 6.33 -9.62 13.94
N ASP A 88 6.11 -10.93 14.06
CA ASP A 88 7.05 -11.90 14.63
C ASP A 88 8.30 -12.13 13.77
N LYS A 89 8.20 -11.88 12.46
CA LYS A 89 9.28 -12.06 11.49
C LYS A 89 9.79 -10.76 10.88
N HIS A 90 9.16 -9.63 11.18
CA HIS A 90 9.58 -8.32 10.69
C HIS A 90 11.00 -7.98 11.19
N PRO A 91 11.92 -7.49 10.33
CA PRO A 91 11.76 -7.08 8.92
C PRO A 91 12.13 -8.15 7.87
N PHE A 92 12.25 -9.42 8.24
CA PHE A 92 12.70 -10.52 7.36
C PHE A 92 11.58 -11.53 7.03
N ALA A 93 10.32 -11.08 6.99
CA ALA A 93 9.19 -11.96 6.71
C ALA A 93 9.21 -12.56 5.29
N GLY A 94 9.92 -11.92 4.35
CA GLY A 94 10.16 -12.42 2.99
C GLY A 94 11.31 -13.43 2.88
N GLY A 95 12.05 -13.69 3.96
CA GLY A 95 13.21 -14.59 3.97
C GLY A 95 14.52 -13.88 4.32
N GLU A 96 15.58 -14.67 4.46
CA GLU A 96 16.93 -14.15 4.72
C GLU A 96 17.41 -13.28 3.55
N GLY A 97 17.95 -12.11 3.86
CA GLY A 97 18.35 -11.12 2.85
C GLY A 97 17.20 -10.22 2.35
N HIS A 98 15.95 -10.48 2.74
CA HIS A 98 14.79 -9.70 2.30
C HIS A 98 14.31 -8.74 3.39
N TYR A 99 14.83 -7.51 3.40
CA TYR A 99 14.49 -6.50 4.41
C TYR A 99 13.29 -5.67 3.97
N ALA A 100 12.11 -5.94 4.53
CA ALA A 100 10.87 -5.30 4.13
C ALA A 100 9.84 -5.16 5.26
N VAL A 101 8.93 -4.20 5.10
CA VAL A 101 7.70 -4.11 5.89
C VAL A 101 6.51 -4.54 5.04
N TYR A 102 5.66 -5.39 5.61
CA TYR A 102 4.38 -5.80 5.02
C TYR A 102 3.24 -5.21 5.84
N PHE A 103 2.22 -4.67 5.19
CA PHE A 103 1.08 -4.05 5.85
C PHE A 103 -0.18 -4.17 4.98
N GLU A 104 -1.33 -3.80 5.53
CA GLU A 104 -2.60 -3.79 4.80
C GLU A 104 -3.07 -2.36 4.50
N ASP A 105 -3.59 -2.16 3.30
CA ASP A 105 -4.39 -0.99 2.97
C ASP A 105 -5.81 -1.07 3.59
N PRO A 106 -6.63 0.00 3.48
CA PRO A 106 -7.97 0.02 4.06
C PRO A 106 -8.93 -1.07 3.56
N ASP A 107 -8.62 -1.67 2.40
CA ASP A 107 -9.39 -2.69 1.72
C ASP A 107 -8.75 -4.10 1.88
N ARG A 108 -7.72 -4.23 2.72
CA ARG A 108 -6.98 -5.48 3.05
C ARG A 108 -6.09 -6.02 1.93
N MET A 109 -5.81 -5.21 0.91
CA MET A 109 -4.73 -5.49 -0.02
C MET A 109 -3.41 -5.41 0.75
N LYS A 110 -2.56 -6.42 0.57
CA LYS A 110 -1.23 -6.39 1.17
C LYS A 110 -0.36 -5.38 0.40
N VAL A 111 0.41 -4.59 1.12
CA VAL A 111 1.40 -3.66 0.58
C VAL A 111 2.75 -4.03 1.17
N GLU A 112 3.79 -3.92 0.38
CA GLU A 112 5.18 -4.19 0.75
C GLU A 112 6.05 -3.00 0.40
N LEU A 113 6.91 -2.60 1.34
CA LEU A 113 8.04 -1.70 1.06
C LEU A 113 9.33 -2.45 1.38
N VAL A 114 10.18 -2.65 0.36
CA VAL A 114 11.39 -3.48 0.44
C VAL A 114 12.65 -2.63 0.22
N ALA A 115 13.68 -2.84 1.04
CA ALA A 115 14.97 -2.19 0.90
C ALA A 115 15.80 -2.76 -0.26
N PRO A 116 16.81 -2.03 -0.77
CA PRO A 116 17.74 -2.51 -1.78
C PRO A 116 18.59 -3.72 -1.31
#